data_AF-A0A968XTR8-F1
#
_entry.id   AF-A0A968XTR8-F1
#
_cell.length_a   1.000
_cell.length_b   1.000
_cell.length_c   1.000
_cell.angle_alpha   90.00
_cell.angle_beta   90.00
_cell.angle_gamma   90.00
#
_symmetry.space_group_name_H-M   'P 1'
#
loop_
_entity.id
_entity.type
_entity.pdbx_description
1 polymer ?
#
loop_
_entity_poly.entity_id
_entity_poly.type
_entity_poly.pdbx_seq_one_letter_code
_entity_poly.pdbx_strand_id
1 'polypeptide(L)'
;MRNRSFWLALWLSLLLTLTSGGGFLLRLAQAAPPFVMAQSGDGTGKSDRRTNTSAAPQPDSVGKEQKPAPEKNFATEIAGLDVQDGVVTLYRDRKKQKLLAALRPEQLNRYYLMVTSISRGVGEFGLYRGMPLQDFPLTLRQVEGAVQVVVPNLYFRTAPDDLLGKTLKDSFSDSVLYTLPILATHPENQRLLVDISPLFLGEPIALSALMPLLQSLGYRPDLELFALKAVNNLAQNLELDTTYEFKSGKAEGSLGFGALPDNSALTLGIHYSFSALPWNNGYQPRPADERIGYFVTAYRDIGAREQSDPFVRSLNRWFLEKAEPEAALSRPKQPIVLWIENTVPKEYRLAFRDGALMWNQAFEKIGFKDAIEVKQMPDDADWDPADIRYNTLRWFEAVDGDFALGPSRVNPFNGQSFGW
;
A
#
# COMPACT_ATOMS: atom_id res chain seq x y z
N MET A 1 -8.11 29.50 -47.76
CA MET A 1 -7.60 28.11 -47.86
C MET A 1 -6.09 28.13 -48.05
N ARG A 2 -5.32 27.92 -46.97
CA ARG A 2 -3.97 27.30 -46.92
C ARG A 2 -3.46 27.43 -45.48
N ASN A 3 -2.62 26.48 -45.07
CA ASN A 3 -1.93 26.40 -43.76
C ASN A 3 -2.69 25.83 -42.56
N ARG A 4 -3.36 24.68 -42.74
CA ARG A 4 -3.59 23.70 -41.65
C ARG A 4 -2.61 22.51 -41.68
N SER A 5 -1.83 22.37 -42.74
CA SER A 5 -0.93 21.22 -42.95
C SER A 5 0.47 21.38 -42.32
N PHE A 6 0.86 22.59 -41.93
CA PHE A 6 2.20 22.85 -41.38
C PHE A 6 2.30 22.54 -39.88
N TRP A 7 1.19 22.71 -39.14
CA TRP A 7 1.13 22.41 -37.70
C TRP A 7 0.92 20.91 -37.42
N LEU A 8 0.31 20.15 -38.34
CA LEU A 8 0.23 18.69 -38.23
C LEU A 8 1.58 17.99 -38.47
N ALA A 9 2.45 18.58 -39.30
CA ALA A 9 3.77 18.03 -39.60
C ALA A 9 4.78 18.23 -38.46
N LEU A 10 4.64 19.29 -37.65
CA LEU A 10 5.47 19.54 -36.47
C LEU A 10 5.12 18.63 -35.29
N TRP A 11 3.85 18.20 -35.19
CA TRP A 11 3.39 17.25 -34.17
C TRP A 11 3.74 15.78 -34.48
N LEU A 12 3.80 15.39 -35.76
CA LEU A 12 4.22 14.03 -36.15
C LEU A 12 5.75 13.82 -36.12
N SER A 13 6.56 14.88 -36.22
CA SER A 13 8.02 14.77 -36.20
C SER A 13 8.60 14.67 -34.78
N LEU A 14 7.87 15.08 -33.74
CA LEU A 14 8.25 14.83 -32.34
C LEU A 14 7.98 13.38 -31.90
N LEU A 15 7.14 12.64 -32.62
CA LEU A 15 6.79 11.24 -32.35
C LEU A 15 7.68 10.22 -33.08
N LEU A 16 8.58 10.66 -33.96
CA LEU A 16 9.46 9.77 -34.76
C LEU A 16 10.96 9.95 -34.54
N THR A 17 11.41 10.79 -33.60
CA THR A 17 12.83 10.93 -33.20
C THR A 17 13.12 10.38 -31.80
N LEU A 18 12.39 9.34 -31.37
CA LEU A 18 12.69 8.56 -30.17
C LEU A 18 13.07 7.09 -30.48
N THR A 19 13.42 6.79 -31.73
CA THR A 19 13.85 5.46 -32.18
C THR A 19 15.16 5.51 -32.96
N SER A 20 16.21 6.10 -32.39
CA SER A 20 17.61 5.82 -32.77
C SER A 20 18.59 6.65 -31.93
N GLY A 21 18.94 6.14 -30.75
CA GLY A 21 20.00 6.72 -29.92
C GLY A 21 20.44 5.71 -28.89
N GLY A 22 21.46 4.92 -29.22
CA GLY A 22 22.09 3.99 -28.29
C GLY A 22 22.74 4.75 -27.13
N GLY A 23 22.27 4.46 -25.92
CA GLY A 23 22.82 4.94 -24.66
C GLY A 23 22.34 4.00 -23.56
N PHE A 24 23.28 3.42 -22.84
CA PHE A 24 23.10 2.35 -21.86
C PHE A 24 22.17 2.81 -20.71
N LEU A 25 20.89 2.41 -20.74
CA LEU A 25 19.94 2.64 -19.65
C LEU A 25 19.42 1.29 -19.14
N LEU A 26 19.72 1.02 -17.87
CA LEU A 26 19.23 -0.10 -17.09
C LEU A 26 17.70 -0.02 -17.03
N ARG A 27 17.00 -0.94 -17.71
CA ARG A 27 15.54 -1.10 -17.58
C ARG A 27 15.23 -1.69 -16.20
N LEU A 28 14.71 -0.87 -15.28
CA LEU A 28 13.91 -1.38 -14.16
C LEU A 28 12.58 -1.86 -14.73
N ALA A 29 12.47 -3.18 -14.92
CA ALA A 29 11.25 -3.85 -15.31
C ALA A 29 10.18 -3.64 -14.24
N GLN A 30 8.96 -3.35 -14.69
CA GLN A 30 7.74 -3.50 -13.91
C GLN A 30 7.72 -4.92 -13.30
N ALA A 31 7.74 -4.99 -11.97
CA ALA A 31 7.65 -6.25 -11.26
C ALA A 31 6.21 -6.79 -11.34
N ALA A 32 5.95 -7.61 -12.37
CA ALA A 32 5.00 -8.70 -12.22
C ALA A 32 5.64 -9.77 -11.29
N PRO A 33 4.86 -10.46 -10.42
CA PRO A 33 5.42 -11.44 -9.51
C PRO A 33 6.12 -12.59 -10.28
N PRO A 34 7.23 -13.13 -9.76
CA PRO A 34 8.02 -14.11 -10.48
C PRO A 34 7.26 -15.42 -10.70
N PHE A 35 7.18 -15.80 -11.97
CA PHE A 35 6.78 -17.11 -12.47
C PHE A 35 7.83 -18.14 -12.03
N VAL A 36 7.49 -19.04 -11.11
CA VAL A 36 8.37 -20.16 -10.74
C VAL A 36 8.18 -21.28 -11.76
N MET A 37 9.17 -21.43 -12.65
CA MET A 37 9.32 -22.63 -13.49
C MET A 37 9.98 -23.72 -12.65
N ALA A 38 9.25 -24.79 -12.34
CA ALA A 38 9.81 -25.98 -11.74
C ALA A 38 10.72 -26.69 -12.76
N GLN A 39 12.03 -26.72 -12.48
CA GLN A 39 12.95 -27.63 -13.15
C GLN A 39 13.00 -28.96 -12.39
N SER A 40 12.63 -30.02 -13.11
CA SER A 40 12.84 -31.42 -12.73
C SER A 40 14.33 -31.74 -12.72
N GLY A 41 14.86 -32.10 -11.54
CA GLY A 41 16.21 -32.64 -11.39
C GLY A 41 16.14 -33.99 -10.69
N ASP A 42 16.43 -35.06 -11.43
CA ASP A 42 16.73 -36.39 -10.91
C ASP A 42 17.96 -36.34 -10.00
N GLY A 43 17.86 -36.95 -8.82
CA GLY A 43 18.95 -37.01 -7.85
C GLY A 43 18.77 -38.18 -6.90
N THR A 44 19.35 -39.32 -7.26
CA THR A 44 19.44 -40.53 -6.45
C THR A 44 20.38 -40.31 -5.24
N GLY A 45 19.85 -40.49 -4.02
CA GLY A 45 20.62 -40.34 -2.78
C GLY A 45 20.14 -41.31 -1.71
N LYS A 46 20.99 -42.30 -1.39
CA LYS A 46 20.77 -43.39 -0.44
C LYS A 46 20.45 -42.88 0.98
N SER A 47 19.40 -43.45 1.58
CA SER A 47 19.05 -43.27 3.00
C SER A 47 19.75 -44.34 3.84
N ASP A 48 20.75 -43.94 4.64
CA ASP A 48 21.30 -44.75 5.72
C ASP A 48 20.50 -44.53 7.01
N ARG A 49 19.85 -45.60 7.45
CA ARG A 49 18.97 -45.71 8.60
C ARG A 49 19.83 -46.01 9.84
N ARG A 50 20.04 -45.03 10.73
CA ARG A 50 20.55 -45.29 12.08
C ARG A 50 19.42 -45.19 13.10
N THR A 51 19.05 -46.36 13.59
CA THR A 51 18.23 -46.59 14.78
C THR A 51 18.94 -46.05 16.01
N ASN A 52 18.26 -45.24 16.82
CA ASN A 52 18.62 -45.07 18.22
C ASN A 52 17.37 -45.11 19.08
N THR A 53 17.38 -46.08 19.98
CA THR A 53 16.35 -46.53 20.89
C THR A 53 16.00 -45.44 21.91
N SER A 54 14.75 -45.01 21.96
CA SER A 54 14.24 -44.13 23.03
C SER A 54 13.64 -45.00 24.13
N ALA A 55 14.25 -44.95 25.32
CA ALA A 55 13.75 -45.55 26.55
C ALA A 55 12.59 -44.72 27.11
N ALA A 56 11.59 -45.41 27.66
CA ALA A 56 10.39 -44.83 28.26
C ALA A 56 10.72 -43.93 29.47
N PRO A 57 10.01 -42.81 29.70
CA PRO A 57 10.14 -42.03 30.92
C PRO A 57 9.25 -42.61 32.04
N GLN A 58 9.82 -42.79 33.24
CA GLN A 58 9.07 -42.97 34.48
C GLN A 58 8.67 -41.61 35.10
N PRO A 59 7.58 -41.57 35.88
CA PRO A 59 6.99 -40.34 36.39
C PRO A 59 7.59 -39.91 37.73
N ASP A 60 7.54 -38.61 37.98
CA ASP A 60 7.33 -37.92 39.27
C ASP A 60 8.27 -36.72 39.47
N SER A 61 7.71 -35.52 39.31
CA SER A 61 7.94 -34.46 40.29
C SER A 61 6.70 -33.58 40.38
N VAL A 62 6.18 -33.51 41.60
CA VAL A 62 4.95 -32.84 42.01
C VAL A 62 5.12 -31.31 41.95
N GLY A 63 4.01 -30.65 41.59
CA GLY A 63 3.87 -29.24 41.27
C GLY A 63 4.53 -28.25 42.23
N LYS A 64 5.26 -27.30 41.63
CA LYS A 64 5.32 -25.94 42.15
C LYS A 64 4.14 -25.17 41.58
N GLU A 65 3.27 -24.67 42.45
CA GLU A 65 2.26 -23.66 42.11
C GLU A 65 2.93 -22.50 41.37
N GLN A 66 2.62 -22.38 40.08
CA GLN A 66 2.84 -21.14 39.34
C GLN A 66 1.88 -20.10 39.91
N LYS A 67 2.44 -19.08 40.57
CA LYS A 67 1.72 -17.83 40.83
C LYS A 67 1.07 -17.38 39.53
N PRO A 68 -0.24 -17.04 39.52
CA PRO A 68 -0.87 -16.50 38.32
C PRO A 68 -0.10 -15.25 37.91
N ALA A 69 0.22 -15.16 36.61
CA ALA A 69 0.81 -13.97 36.04
C ALA A 69 -0.08 -12.77 36.41
N PRO A 70 0.51 -11.60 36.79
CA PRO A 70 -0.28 -10.44 37.14
C PRO A 70 -1.23 -10.11 35.99
N GLU A 71 -2.53 -9.98 36.30
CA GLU A 71 -3.53 -9.56 35.33
C GLU A 71 -3.03 -8.28 34.65
N LYS A 72 -2.90 -8.35 33.32
CA LYS A 72 -2.44 -7.23 32.52
C LYS A 72 -3.48 -6.11 32.56
N ASN A 73 -3.28 -5.13 33.43
CA ASN A 73 -4.23 -4.06 33.66
C ASN A 73 -4.13 -2.99 32.56
N PHE A 74 -5.20 -2.82 31.79
CA PHE A 74 -5.31 -1.86 30.70
C PHE A 74 -4.95 -0.43 31.12
N ALA A 75 -5.38 0.02 32.30
CA ALA A 75 -5.11 1.37 32.79
C ALA A 75 -3.62 1.61 33.07
N THR A 76 -2.90 0.58 33.53
CA THR A 76 -1.46 0.65 33.79
C THR A 76 -0.66 0.78 32.49
N GLU A 77 -1.04 0.04 31.45
CA GLU A 77 -0.34 0.04 30.16
C GLU A 77 -0.45 1.38 29.41
N ILE A 78 -1.54 2.13 29.62
CA ILE A 78 -1.78 3.42 28.96
C ILE A 78 -1.43 4.64 29.83
N ALA A 79 -0.98 4.41 31.08
CA ALA A 79 -0.76 5.48 32.04
C ALA A 79 0.28 6.49 31.52
N GLY A 80 -0.11 7.76 31.42
CA GLY A 80 0.76 8.85 30.97
C GLY A 80 1.00 8.91 29.46
N LEU A 81 0.26 8.13 28.65
CA LEU A 81 0.33 8.19 27.19
C LEU A 81 -0.68 9.20 26.62
N ASP A 82 -0.33 9.85 25.52
CA ASP A 82 -1.22 10.74 24.78
C ASP A 82 -2.30 9.91 24.07
N VAL A 83 -3.57 10.19 24.33
CA VAL A 83 -4.69 9.51 23.67
C VAL A 83 -5.15 10.27 22.43
N GLN A 84 -5.44 9.53 21.36
CA GLN A 84 -6.03 10.05 20.13
C GLN A 84 -7.13 9.11 19.63
N ASP A 85 -8.35 9.63 19.50
CA ASP A 85 -9.45 8.90 18.86
C ASP A 85 -9.45 9.09 17.34
N GLY A 86 -9.99 8.10 16.63
CA GLY A 86 -10.05 8.07 15.17
C GLY A 86 -10.46 6.68 14.68
N VAL A 87 -9.92 6.24 13.54
CA VAL A 87 -10.23 4.94 12.94
C VAL A 87 -9.97 3.81 13.94
N VAL A 88 -8.95 3.95 14.78
CA VAL A 88 -8.64 3.12 15.95
C VAL A 88 -8.33 4.08 17.11
N THR A 89 -8.61 3.75 18.37
CA THR A 89 -8.13 4.59 19.49
C THR A 89 -6.64 4.30 19.71
N LEU A 90 -5.81 5.34 19.71
CA LEU A 90 -4.36 5.24 19.86
C LEU A 90 -3.88 5.82 21.19
N TYR A 91 -2.83 5.21 21.75
CA TYR A 91 -2.08 5.74 22.88
C TYR A 91 -0.61 5.86 22.51
N ARG A 92 -0.04 7.06 22.59
CA ARG A 92 1.30 7.37 22.10
C ARG A 92 2.25 7.74 23.24
N ASP A 93 3.40 7.06 23.28
CA ASP A 93 4.57 7.50 24.05
C ASP A 93 5.50 8.26 23.10
N ARG A 94 5.50 9.60 23.20
CA ARG A 94 6.37 10.44 22.35
C ARG A 94 7.86 10.24 22.63
N LYS A 95 8.24 9.92 23.88
CA LYS A 95 9.64 9.78 24.27
C LYS A 95 10.23 8.47 23.77
N LYS A 96 9.44 7.39 23.84
CA LYS A 96 9.84 6.06 23.37
C LYS A 96 9.46 5.76 21.93
N GLN A 97 8.82 6.72 21.25
CA GLN A 97 8.27 6.56 19.90
C GLN A 97 7.34 5.33 19.78
N LYS A 98 6.62 5.01 20.87
CA LYS A 98 5.74 3.85 20.96
C LYS A 98 4.32 4.25 20.60
N LEU A 99 3.63 3.41 19.82
CA LEU A 99 2.23 3.61 19.46
C LEU A 99 1.43 2.34 19.78
N LEU A 100 0.53 2.45 20.75
CA LEU A 100 -0.42 1.41 21.10
C LEU A 100 -1.76 1.67 20.42
N ALA A 101 -2.43 0.61 20.04
CA ALA A 101 -3.77 0.63 19.47
C ALA A 101 -4.73 -0.14 20.37
N ALA A 102 -5.86 0.47 20.73
CA ALA A 102 -6.99 -0.20 21.36
C ALA A 102 -8.01 -0.59 20.28
N LEU A 103 -7.90 -1.83 19.80
CA LEU A 103 -8.72 -2.41 18.75
C LEU A 103 -10.08 -2.81 19.31
N ARG A 104 -11.16 -2.34 18.69
CA ARG A 104 -12.52 -2.79 19.01
C ARG A 104 -12.78 -4.17 18.39
N PRO A 105 -13.59 -5.05 19.01
CA PRO A 105 -13.91 -6.36 18.45
C PRO A 105 -14.44 -6.28 17.00
N GLU A 106 -15.21 -5.25 16.66
CA GLU A 106 -15.78 -5.06 15.32
C GLU A 106 -14.73 -4.65 14.27
N GLN A 107 -13.49 -4.35 14.68
CA GLN A 107 -12.39 -4.04 13.77
C GLN A 107 -11.61 -5.28 13.34
N LEU A 108 -11.78 -6.39 14.05
CA LEU A 108 -11.17 -7.66 13.73
C LEU A 108 -11.87 -8.30 12.52
N ASN A 109 -11.12 -9.08 11.76
CA ASN A 109 -11.60 -9.80 10.57
C ASN A 109 -12.24 -8.89 9.50
N ARG A 110 -11.91 -7.60 9.50
CA ARG A 110 -12.28 -6.63 8.46
C ARG A 110 -11.09 -6.33 7.57
N TYR A 111 -11.36 -6.02 6.30
CA TYR A 111 -10.34 -5.63 5.36
C TYR A 111 -10.03 -4.14 5.46
N TYR A 112 -8.74 -3.85 5.55
CA TYR A 112 -8.15 -2.53 5.50
C TYR A 112 -7.17 -2.48 4.33
N LEU A 113 -6.78 -1.28 3.94
CA LEU A 113 -5.69 -1.05 3.00
C LEU A 113 -4.54 -0.38 3.73
N MET A 114 -3.34 -0.94 3.59
CA MET A 114 -2.08 -0.25 3.87
C MET A 114 -1.55 0.31 2.56
N VAL A 115 -1.25 1.60 2.53
CA VAL A 115 -0.56 2.26 1.42
C VAL A 115 0.68 2.94 1.97
N THR A 116 1.79 2.77 1.28
CA THR A 116 3.07 3.34 1.67
C THR A 116 3.69 4.10 0.51
N SER A 117 4.26 5.27 0.80
CA SER A 117 4.94 6.09 -0.20
C SER A 117 6.12 6.82 0.42
N ILE A 118 7.03 7.30 -0.42
CA ILE A 118 8.15 8.13 0.03
C ILE A 118 7.61 9.55 0.30
N SER A 119 7.60 10.02 1.55
CA SER A 119 7.28 11.43 1.87
C SER A 119 8.48 12.36 1.70
N ARG A 120 9.69 11.83 1.84
CA ARG A 120 10.95 12.53 1.59
C ARG A 120 11.97 11.58 0.94
N GLY A 121 12.39 11.91 -0.27
CA GLY A 121 13.38 11.15 -1.03
C GLY A 121 14.71 11.90 -1.17
N VAL A 122 15.60 11.36 -2.00
CA VAL A 122 16.87 12.00 -2.39
C VAL A 122 16.83 12.68 -3.76
N GLY A 123 15.74 12.49 -4.52
CA GLY A 123 15.60 13.14 -5.83
C GLY A 123 16.33 12.40 -6.96
N GLU A 124 16.79 11.17 -6.74
CA GLU A 124 17.41 10.33 -7.77
C GLU A 124 17.14 8.83 -7.57
N PHE A 125 17.40 8.00 -8.59
CA PHE A 125 17.27 6.53 -8.55
C PHE A 125 15.91 6.01 -8.05
N GLY A 126 14.80 6.67 -8.41
CA GLY A 126 13.46 6.24 -8.00
C GLY A 126 13.12 6.59 -6.55
N LEU A 127 14.02 7.21 -5.79
CA LEU A 127 13.79 7.68 -4.42
C LEU A 127 13.26 9.11 -4.45
N TYR A 128 12.09 9.29 -5.07
CA TYR A 128 11.42 10.59 -5.24
C TYR A 128 10.31 10.80 -4.22
N ARG A 129 10.08 12.06 -3.85
CA ARG A 129 8.91 12.41 -3.04
C ARG A 129 7.62 12.04 -3.79
N GLY A 130 6.72 11.37 -3.08
CA GLY A 130 5.45 10.88 -3.61
C GLY A 130 5.52 9.58 -4.37
N MET A 131 6.70 8.97 -4.52
CA MET A 131 6.83 7.67 -5.16
C MET A 131 6.10 6.59 -4.33
N PRO A 132 5.16 5.82 -4.90
CA PRO A 132 4.53 4.71 -4.21
C PRO A 132 5.55 3.60 -3.93
N LEU A 133 5.42 2.95 -2.78
CA LEU A 133 6.25 1.82 -2.39
C LEU A 133 5.46 0.51 -2.45
N GLN A 134 4.46 0.39 -1.59
CA GLN A 134 3.60 -0.78 -1.50
C GLN A 134 2.17 -0.39 -1.14
N ASP A 135 1.22 -1.07 -1.75
CA ASP A 135 -0.18 -1.10 -1.37
C ASP A 135 -0.65 -2.55 -1.21
N PHE A 136 -1.27 -2.87 -0.08
CA PHE A 136 -1.79 -4.22 0.13
C PHE A 136 -3.00 -4.23 1.06
N PRO A 137 -3.97 -5.13 0.80
CA PRO A 137 -5.05 -5.38 1.74
C PRO A 137 -4.50 -6.10 2.97
N LEU A 138 -5.05 -5.79 4.13
CA LEU A 138 -4.75 -6.52 5.37
C LEU A 138 -6.01 -6.75 6.18
N THR A 139 -5.99 -7.76 7.04
CA THR A 139 -6.99 -8.01 8.07
C THR A 139 -6.33 -8.24 9.42
N LEU A 140 -7.03 -7.89 10.50
CA LEU A 140 -6.59 -8.09 11.87
C LEU A 140 -7.27 -9.35 12.42
N ARG A 141 -6.51 -10.41 12.64
CA ARG A 141 -7.04 -11.69 13.12
C ARG A 141 -6.61 -11.93 14.56
N GLN A 142 -7.57 -12.02 15.47
CA GLN A 142 -7.28 -12.42 16.85
C GLN A 142 -6.95 -13.92 16.90
N VAL A 143 -5.86 -14.24 17.58
CA VAL A 143 -5.44 -15.59 17.96
C VAL A 143 -5.19 -15.62 19.47
N GLU A 144 -4.86 -16.79 20.02
CA GLU A 144 -4.60 -16.90 21.45
C GLU A 144 -3.49 -15.94 21.91
N GLY A 145 -3.86 -15.00 22.78
CA GLY A 145 -2.93 -14.02 23.37
C GLY A 145 -2.39 -12.93 22.42
N ALA A 146 -2.80 -12.88 21.15
CA ALA A 146 -2.24 -11.96 20.16
C ALA A 146 -3.25 -11.55 19.06
N VAL A 147 -2.90 -10.49 18.33
CA VAL A 147 -3.56 -10.09 17.08
C VAL A 147 -2.55 -10.18 15.95
N GLN A 148 -2.89 -10.95 14.92
CA GLN A 148 -2.10 -11.07 13.71
C GLN A 148 -2.48 -9.99 12.69
N VAL A 149 -1.48 -9.39 12.05
CA VAL A 149 -1.64 -8.58 10.85
C VAL A 149 -1.43 -9.50 9.64
N VAL A 150 -2.51 -9.72 8.88
CA VAL A 150 -2.55 -10.76 7.85
C VAL A 150 -2.86 -10.15 6.50
N VAL A 151 -2.06 -10.46 5.49
CA VAL A 151 -2.38 -10.18 4.08
C VAL A 151 -3.17 -11.37 3.54
N PRO A 152 -4.45 -11.19 3.18
CA PRO A 152 -5.27 -12.27 2.67
C PRO A 152 -4.81 -12.71 1.28
N ASN A 153 -4.87 -14.00 0.99
CA ASN A 153 -4.65 -14.48 -0.38
C ASN A 153 -5.86 -14.14 -1.25
N LEU A 154 -5.72 -13.10 -2.07
CA LEU A 154 -6.79 -12.65 -2.97
C LEU A 154 -6.64 -13.16 -4.41
N TYR A 155 -5.60 -13.94 -4.68
CA TYR A 155 -5.27 -14.40 -6.03
C TYR A 155 -6.08 -15.64 -6.42
N PHE A 156 -6.37 -16.53 -5.47
CA PHE A 156 -7.21 -17.70 -5.70
C PHE A 156 -8.59 -17.47 -5.09
N ARG A 157 -9.65 -17.64 -5.88
CA ARG A 157 -11.03 -17.52 -5.40
C ARG A 157 -11.93 -18.58 -6.05
N THR A 158 -13.13 -18.70 -5.54
CA THR A 158 -14.23 -19.44 -6.19
C THR A 158 -15.55 -18.72 -5.91
N ALA A 159 -16.62 -19.16 -6.56
CA ALA A 159 -17.97 -18.66 -6.31
C ALA A 159 -18.35 -18.81 -4.82
N PRO A 160 -19.11 -17.86 -4.24
CA PRO A 160 -19.46 -17.87 -2.81
C PRO A 160 -20.11 -19.17 -2.31
N ASP A 161 -20.87 -19.85 -3.17
CA ASP A 161 -21.61 -21.08 -2.84
C ASP A 161 -20.89 -22.37 -3.25
N ASP A 162 -19.64 -22.27 -3.75
CA ASP A 162 -18.86 -23.45 -4.13
C ASP A 162 -18.33 -24.18 -2.89
N LEU A 163 -18.49 -25.51 -2.87
CA LEU A 163 -17.92 -26.40 -1.87
C LEU A 163 -16.40 -26.25 -1.75
N LEU A 164 -15.72 -25.89 -2.85
CA LEU A 164 -14.28 -25.61 -2.87
C LEU A 164 -13.90 -24.42 -1.99
N GLY A 165 -14.82 -23.52 -1.65
CA GLY A 165 -14.53 -22.33 -0.85
C GLY A 165 -13.95 -22.66 0.54
N LYS A 166 -14.34 -23.80 1.12
CA LYS A 166 -13.76 -24.28 2.40
C LYS A 166 -12.33 -24.77 2.21
N THR A 167 -12.12 -25.66 1.23
CA THR A 167 -10.80 -26.21 0.92
C THR A 167 -9.82 -25.17 0.42
N LEU A 168 -10.29 -24.08 -0.21
CA LEU A 168 -9.45 -22.98 -0.68
C LEU A 168 -8.64 -22.34 0.45
N LYS A 169 -9.26 -22.12 1.62
CA LYS A 169 -8.57 -21.56 2.79
C LYS A 169 -7.50 -22.49 3.34
N ASP A 170 -7.74 -23.80 3.25
CA ASP A 170 -6.78 -24.82 3.71
C ASP A 170 -5.67 -25.06 2.67
N SER A 171 -5.92 -24.76 1.39
CA SER A 171 -5.01 -25.04 0.27
C SER A 171 -4.13 -23.84 -0.10
N PHE A 172 -4.57 -22.61 0.16
CA PHE A 172 -3.84 -21.39 -0.16
C PHE A 172 -3.71 -20.53 1.10
N SER A 173 -2.48 -20.41 1.59
CA SER A 173 -2.22 -19.68 2.83
C SER A 173 -2.33 -18.17 2.64
N ASP A 174 -2.92 -17.52 3.64
CA ASP A 174 -2.70 -16.10 3.89
C ASP A 174 -1.26 -15.85 4.38
N SER A 175 -0.77 -14.62 4.25
CA SER A 175 0.55 -14.24 4.76
C SER A 175 0.41 -13.51 6.09
N VAL A 176 1.00 -14.06 7.16
CA VAL A 176 1.06 -13.38 8.46
C VAL A 176 2.29 -12.48 8.48
N LEU A 177 2.10 -11.16 8.48
CA LEU A 177 3.20 -10.19 8.50
C LEU A 177 3.72 -9.96 9.92
N TYR A 178 2.80 -9.84 10.88
CA TYR A 178 3.12 -9.55 12.28
C TYR A 178 2.19 -10.33 13.21
N THR A 179 2.70 -10.72 14.37
CA THR A 179 1.89 -11.23 15.50
C THR A 179 2.13 -10.31 16.69
N LEU A 180 1.12 -9.49 17.01
CA LEU A 180 1.20 -8.45 18.03
C LEU A 180 0.60 -8.99 19.34
N PRO A 181 1.38 -9.14 20.42
CA PRO A 181 0.86 -9.60 21.70
C PRO A 181 -0.25 -8.67 22.22
N ILE A 182 -1.31 -9.26 22.79
CA ILE A 182 -2.32 -8.49 23.52
C ILE A 182 -1.70 -8.08 24.86
N LEU A 183 -1.50 -6.78 25.00
CA LEU A 183 -0.94 -6.15 26.19
C LEU A 183 -1.96 -6.03 27.31
N ALA A 184 -3.24 -5.85 26.99
CA ALA A 184 -4.33 -5.86 27.96
C ALA A 184 -5.67 -5.95 27.21
N THR A 185 -6.72 -6.38 27.90
CA THR A 185 -8.10 -6.30 27.42
C THR A 185 -8.86 -5.33 28.30
N HIS A 186 -9.54 -4.36 27.71
CA HIS A 186 -10.35 -3.42 28.47
C HIS A 186 -11.54 -4.17 29.11
N PRO A 187 -11.77 -4.04 30.43
CA PRO A 187 -12.75 -4.86 31.15
C PRO A 187 -14.19 -4.66 30.67
N GLU A 188 -14.58 -3.42 30.39
CA GLU A 188 -15.98 -3.08 30.04
C GLU A 188 -16.31 -3.28 28.55
N ASN A 189 -15.48 -2.75 27.65
CA ASN A 189 -15.77 -2.71 26.21
C ASN A 189 -14.96 -3.71 25.37
N GLN A 190 -14.18 -4.59 26.02
CA GLN A 190 -13.43 -5.68 25.39
C GLN A 190 -12.44 -5.24 24.30
N ARG A 191 -12.01 -3.97 24.31
CA ARG A 191 -10.96 -3.50 23.40
C ARG A 191 -9.64 -4.19 23.70
N LEU A 192 -8.96 -4.64 22.66
CA LEU A 192 -7.65 -5.30 22.74
C LEU A 192 -6.55 -4.24 22.58
N LEU A 193 -5.72 -4.08 23.61
CA LEU A 193 -4.56 -3.21 23.53
C LEU A 193 -3.38 -3.96 22.90
N VAL A 194 -2.85 -3.46 21.80
CA VAL A 194 -1.69 -4.03 21.11
C VAL A 194 -0.67 -2.95 20.78
N ASP A 195 0.61 -3.31 20.71
CA ASP A 195 1.67 -2.42 20.22
C ASP A 195 1.76 -2.53 18.70
N ILE A 196 1.47 -1.44 17.98
CA ILE A 196 1.53 -1.40 16.52
C ILE A 196 2.83 -0.80 15.98
N SER A 197 3.75 -0.42 16.87
CA SER A 197 5.03 0.16 16.48
C SER A 197 5.85 -0.73 15.52
N PRO A 198 5.87 -2.08 15.64
CA PRO A 198 6.59 -2.94 14.70
C PRO A 198 6.18 -2.81 13.22
N LEU A 199 5.01 -2.23 12.92
CA LEU A 199 4.56 -2.03 11.53
C LEU A 199 5.37 -0.94 10.81
N PHE A 200 6.00 -0.04 11.57
CA PHE A 200 6.76 1.10 11.06
C PHE A 200 8.10 1.30 11.82
N LEU A 201 8.44 0.46 12.80
CA LEU A 201 9.75 0.43 13.43
C LEU A 201 10.51 -0.80 12.98
N GLY A 202 11.84 -0.68 12.88
CA GLY A 202 12.70 -1.79 12.51
C GLY A 202 12.83 -1.96 11.00
N GLU A 203 12.55 -3.17 10.51
CA GLU A 203 12.50 -3.49 9.08
C GLU A 203 11.04 -3.57 8.61
N PRO A 204 10.35 -2.42 8.47
CA PRO A 204 8.97 -2.42 8.02
C PRO A 204 8.88 -2.95 6.59
N ILE A 205 7.74 -3.57 6.28
CA ILE A 205 7.48 -4.10 4.94
C ILE A 205 7.61 -3.03 3.84
N ALA A 206 7.30 -1.77 4.16
CA ALA A 206 7.45 -0.63 3.25
C ALA A 206 8.88 -0.47 2.70
N LEU A 207 9.91 -0.70 3.53
CA LEU A 207 11.30 -0.54 3.11
C LEU A 207 11.82 -1.72 2.30
N SER A 208 11.16 -2.89 2.37
CA SER A 208 11.63 -4.11 1.70
C SER A 208 11.85 -3.92 0.20
N ALA A 209 11.05 -3.09 -0.46
CA ALA A 209 11.19 -2.76 -1.88
C ALA A 209 12.44 -1.93 -2.18
N LEU A 210 12.90 -1.11 -1.22
CA LEU A 210 14.07 -0.23 -1.37
C LEU A 210 15.37 -0.90 -0.93
N MET A 211 15.29 -1.88 -0.03
CA MET A 211 16.46 -2.52 0.57
C MET A 211 17.47 -3.08 -0.44
N PRO A 212 17.08 -3.77 -1.54
CA PRO A 212 18.05 -4.25 -2.52
C PRO A 212 18.90 -3.12 -3.14
N LEU A 213 18.26 -2.00 -3.52
CA LEU A 213 18.95 -0.83 -4.04
C LEU A 213 19.90 -0.24 -2.99
N LEU A 214 19.38 0.08 -1.81
CA LEU A 214 20.15 0.68 -0.72
C LEU A 214 21.33 -0.21 -0.31
N GLN A 215 21.12 -1.52 -0.23
CA GLN A 215 22.16 -2.46 0.12
C GLN A 215 23.25 -2.55 -0.94
N SER A 216 22.88 -2.54 -2.23
CA SER A 216 23.84 -2.52 -3.33
C SER A 216 24.73 -1.27 -3.31
N LEU A 217 24.17 -0.15 -2.85
CA LEU A 217 24.87 1.11 -2.65
C LEU A 217 25.65 1.17 -1.34
N GLY A 218 25.47 0.20 -0.43
CA GLY A 218 26.21 0.10 0.83
C GLY A 218 25.54 0.72 2.03
N TYR A 219 24.30 1.19 1.87
CA TYR A 219 23.50 1.77 2.96
C TYR A 219 22.84 0.67 3.80
N ARG A 220 22.81 0.89 5.12
CA ARG A 220 22.11 0.05 6.10
C ARG A 220 21.28 0.95 7.03
N PRO A 221 20.07 0.55 7.42
CA PRO A 221 19.23 1.36 8.29
C PRO A 221 19.90 1.50 9.66
N ASP A 222 19.87 2.71 10.20
CA ASP A 222 20.21 3.02 11.58
C ASP A 222 18.92 3.30 12.36
N LEU A 223 18.45 2.27 13.06
CA LEU A 223 17.17 2.31 13.77
C LEU A 223 17.21 3.17 15.03
N GLU A 224 18.40 3.51 15.55
CA GLU A 224 18.52 4.41 16.70
C GLU A 224 18.14 5.84 16.33
N LEU A 225 18.30 6.20 15.05
CA LEU A 225 17.99 7.51 14.50
C LEU A 225 16.60 7.59 13.86
N PHE A 226 15.80 6.52 13.96
CA PHE A 226 14.42 6.53 13.50
C PHE A 226 13.60 7.63 14.20
N ALA A 227 12.69 8.27 13.46
CA ALA A 227 11.76 9.24 14.02
C ALA A 227 10.32 9.04 13.51
N LEU A 228 9.36 8.84 14.41
CA LEU A 228 7.92 8.96 14.12
C LEU A 228 7.50 10.44 14.18
N LYS A 229 7.45 11.11 13.02
CA LYS A 229 7.23 12.55 12.91
C LYS A 229 5.78 12.93 13.17
N ALA A 230 4.85 12.31 12.44
CA ALA A 230 3.43 12.65 12.47
C ALA A 230 2.57 11.41 12.72
N VAL A 231 1.48 11.62 13.46
CA VAL A 231 0.43 10.62 13.70
C VAL A 231 -0.89 11.37 13.63
N ASN A 232 -1.58 11.23 12.50
CA ASN A 232 -2.86 11.86 12.23
C ASN A 232 -3.93 10.77 12.20
N ASN A 233 -4.59 10.60 13.33
CA ASN A 233 -5.65 9.60 13.49
C ASN A 233 -7.00 10.22 13.18
N LEU A 234 -7.57 9.86 12.03
CA LEU A 234 -8.79 10.45 11.49
C LEU A 234 -9.91 9.43 11.54
N ALA A 235 -11.16 9.86 11.34
CA ALA A 235 -12.32 8.96 11.44
C ALA A 235 -12.27 7.76 10.48
N GLN A 236 -11.66 7.92 9.30
CA GLN A 236 -11.67 6.92 8.22
C GLN A 236 -10.30 6.24 8.00
N ASN A 237 -9.23 6.84 8.50
CA ASN A 237 -7.85 6.48 8.20
C ASN A 237 -6.89 6.93 9.30
N LEU A 238 -5.75 6.28 9.36
CA LEU A 238 -4.60 6.63 10.18
C LEU A 238 -3.44 6.93 9.24
N GLU A 239 -2.92 8.14 9.34
CA GLU A 239 -1.77 8.61 8.56
C GLU A 239 -0.55 8.77 9.47
N LEU A 240 0.55 8.12 9.12
CA LEU A 240 1.81 8.17 9.85
C LEU A 240 2.93 8.65 8.92
N ASP A 241 3.75 9.57 9.40
CA ASP A 241 4.97 9.98 8.70
C ASP A 241 6.19 9.65 9.55
N THR A 242 7.18 9.02 8.93
CA THR A 242 8.39 8.50 9.59
C THR A 242 9.65 8.96 8.88
N THR A 243 10.75 9.05 9.61
CA THR A 243 12.10 9.22 9.06
C THR A 243 12.94 7.99 9.38
N TYR A 244 13.57 7.42 8.36
CA TYR A 244 14.63 6.43 8.48
C TYR A 244 15.96 7.08 8.09
N GLU A 245 16.95 6.90 8.95
CA GLU A 245 18.34 7.21 8.60
C GLU A 245 19.05 5.92 8.19
N PHE A 246 19.98 6.06 7.26
CA PHE A 246 20.83 4.99 6.79
C PHE A 246 22.27 5.43 6.86
N LYS A 247 23.16 4.53 7.24
CA LYS A 247 24.62 4.73 7.21
C LYS A 247 25.24 3.94 6.08
N SER A 248 26.17 4.55 5.37
CA SER A 248 26.98 3.86 4.38
C SER A 248 28.14 3.14 5.05
N GLY A 249 28.28 1.84 4.78
CA GLY A 249 29.45 1.06 5.20
C GLY A 249 30.62 1.15 4.22
N LYS A 250 30.49 1.92 3.13
CA LYS A 250 31.51 2.02 2.08
C LYS A 250 32.48 3.18 2.31
N ALA A 251 33.72 3.00 1.88
CA ALA A 251 34.74 4.03 1.90
C ALA A 251 34.41 5.20 0.96
N GLU A 252 34.95 6.37 1.30
CA GLU A 252 34.88 7.61 0.51
C GLU A 252 35.25 7.35 -0.96
N GLY A 253 34.43 7.83 -1.90
CA GLY A 253 34.62 7.61 -3.35
C GLY A 253 33.93 6.38 -3.95
N SER A 254 33.16 5.62 -3.17
CA SER A 254 32.30 4.55 -3.69
C SER A 254 31.07 5.08 -4.43
N LEU A 255 30.52 4.29 -5.37
CA LEU A 255 29.24 4.61 -6.02
C LEU A 255 28.15 4.88 -4.96
N GLY A 256 27.55 6.06 -5.05
CA GLY A 256 26.54 6.59 -4.14
C GLY A 256 25.61 7.55 -4.87
N PHE A 257 24.88 8.34 -4.10
CA PHE A 257 23.92 9.33 -4.56
C PHE A 257 24.63 10.65 -4.88
N GLY A 258 24.46 11.18 -6.10
CA GLY A 258 25.04 12.45 -6.50
C GLY A 258 24.32 13.66 -5.89
N ALA A 259 23.05 13.50 -5.51
CA ALA A 259 22.22 14.53 -4.89
C ALA A 259 22.45 14.66 -3.38
N LEU A 260 23.15 13.72 -2.74
CA LEU A 260 23.47 13.79 -1.31
C LEU A 260 24.68 14.71 -1.05
N PRO A 261 24.60 15.59 -0.04
CA PRO A 261 25.73 16.41 0.37
C PRO A 261 26.86 15.60 1.03
N ASP A 262 26.53 14.49 1.69
CA ASP A 262 27.46 13.53 2.28
C ASP A 262 26.90 12.12 2.05
N ASN A 263 27.69 11.24 1.42
CA ASN A 263 27.30 9.85 1.14
C ASN A 263 27.55 8.90 2.32
N SER A 264 28.03 9.39 3.46
CA SER A 264 28.14 8.61 4.70
C SER A 264 26.76 8.33 5.32
N ALA A 265 25.76 9.17 5.04
CA ALA A 265 24.42 9.09 5.59
C ALA A 265 23.34 9.41 4.55
N LEU A 266 22.19 8.76 4.69
CA LEU A 266 21.03 8.94 3.83
C LEU A 266 19.77 9.02 4.70
N THR A 267 18.92 10.00 4.44
CA THR A 267 17.62 10.14 5.10
C THR A 267 16.47 9.83 4.14
N LEU A 268 15.55 8.95 4.51
CA LEU A 268 14.29 8.71 3.79
C LEU A 268 13.09 8.94 4.69
N GLY A 269 12.11 9.68 4.19
CA GLY A 269 10.80 9.81 4.82
C GLY A 269 9.82 8.82 4.21
N ILE A 270 9.14 8.03 5.04
CA ILE A 270 8.09 7.10 4.59
C ILE A 270 6.77 7.47 5.23
N HIS A 271 5.77 7.61 4.36
CA HIS A 271 4.37 7.83 4.72
C HIS A 271 3.60 6.51 4.71
N TYR A 272 2.79 6.28 5.73
CA TYR A 272 1.90 5.13 5.88
C TYR A 272 0.46 5.61 6.02
N SER A 273 -0.41 5.12 5.14
CA SER A 273 -1.86 5.33 5.16
C SER A 273 -2.54 4.00 5.47
N PHE A 274 -3.09 3.85 6.66
CA PHE A 274 -3.96 2.74 7.03
C PHE A 274 -5.42 3.19 6.93
N SER A 275 -6.23 2.53 6.12
CA SER A 275 -7.61 2.95 5.87
C SER A 275 -8.58 1.78 5.82
N ALA A 276 -9.84 2.03 6.18
CA ALA A 276 -10.88 1.05 5.94
C ALA A 276 -11.10 0.89 4.43
N LEU A 277 -11.17 -0.35 3.95
CA LEU A 277 -11.46 -0.60 2.55
C LEU A 277 -12.97 -0.36 2.29
N PRO A 278 -13.35 0.44 1.26
CA PRO A 278 -14.76 0.60 0.90
C PRO A 278 -15.35 -0.77 0.56
N TRP A 279 -16.28 -1.25 1.39
CA TRP A 279 -16.93 -2.54 1.22
C TRP A 279 -18.44 -2.36 1.27
N ASN A 280 -19.16 -3.10 0.42
CA ASN A 280 -20.62 -3.16 0.42
C ASN A 280 -21.32 -1.79 0.26
N ASN A 281 -20.87 -0.99 -0.71
CA ASN A 281 -21.42 0.32 -1.06
C ASN A 281 -22.31 0.29 -2.32
N GLY A 282 -22.72 -0.89 -2.78
CA GLY A 282 -23.51 -1.06 -4.01
C GLY A 282 -22.69 -1.07 -5.31
N TYR A 283 -21.36 -0.89 -5.26
CA TYR A 283 -20.51 -1.00 -6.44
C TYR A 283 -20.54 -2.41 -7.04
N GLN A 284 -20.78 -2.48 -8.35
CA GLN A 284 -20.75 -3.74 -9.10
C GLN A 284 -19.47 -3.82 -9.94
N PRO A 285 -18.65 -4.89 -9.80
CA PRO A 285 -17.54 -5.15 -10.70
C PRO A 285 -18.00 -5.19 -12.16
N ARG A 286 -17.18 -4.68 -13.08
CA ARG A 286 -17.43 -4.79 -14.52
C ARG A 286 -16.38 -5.71 -15.13
N PRO A 287 -16.77 -6.81 -15.81
CA PRO A 287 -15.83 -7.66 -16.52
C PRO A 287 -14.99 -6.87 -17.52
N ALA A 288 -13.71 -7.21 -17.60
CA ALA A 288 -12.79 -6.62 -18.56
C ALA A 288 -13.01 -7.23 -19.95
N ASP A 289 -13.04 -6.38 -20.98
CA ASP A 289 -13.02 -6.81 -22.38
C ASP A 289 -11.56 -6.89 -22.84
N GLU A 290 -11.10 -8.09 -23.19
CA GLU A 290 -9.71 -8.38 -23.55
C GLU A 290 -9.21 -7.61 -24.79
N ARG A 291 -10.12 -7.09 -25.62
CA ARG A 291 -9.78 -6.36 -26.85
C ARG A 291 -9.33 -4.92 -26.57
N ILE A 292 -9.51 -4.44 -25.35
CA ILE A 292 -9.24 -3.06 -24.95
C ILE A 292 -8.24 -3.05 -23.79
N GLY A 293 -7.25 -2.17 -23.87
CA GLY A 293 -6.27 -1.98 -22.80
C GLY A 293 -6.91 -1.32 -21.59
N TYR A 294 -7.10 -2.08 -20.52
CA TYR A 294 -7.60 -1.59 -19.23
C TYR A 294 -6.61 -1.88 -18.12
N PHE A 295 -6.64 -1.05 -17.07
CA PHE A 295 -6.19 -1.50 -15.76
C PHE A 295 -7.22 -2.47 -15.20
N VAL A 296 -6.76 -3.62 -14.72
CA VAL A 296 -7.64 -4.70 -14.25
C VAL A 296 -7.24 -5.19 -12.88
N THR A 297 -8.23 -5.60 -12.12
CA THR A 297 -8.09 -6.47 -10.95
C THR A 297 -8.43 -7.87 -11.39
N ALA A 298 -7.52 -8.82 -11.18
CA ALA A 298 -7.67 -10.20 -11.64
C ALA A 298 -7.47 -11.19 -10.50
N TYR A 299 -8.21 -12.30 -10.57
CA TYR A 299 -7.99 -13.46 -9.72
C TYR A 299 -8.18 -14.73 -10.54
N ARG A 300 -7.56 -15.82 -10.11
CA ARG A 300 -7.76 -17.15 -10.67
C ARG A 300 -8.95 -17.82 -9.97
N ASP A 301 -9.96 -18.17 -10.75
CA ASP A 301 -11.08 -18.98 -10.31
C ASP A 301 -10.68 -20.46 -10.30
N ILE A 302 -10.64 -21.07 -9.12
CA ILE A 302 -10.26 -22.49 -8.97
C ILE A 302 -11.41 -23.45 -9.29
N GLY A 303 -12.66 -22.96 -9.32
CA GLY A 303 -13.83 -23.73 -9.73
C GLY A 303 -13.90 -23.89 -11.26
N ALA A 304 -13.28 -22.97 -12.00
CA ALA A 304 -13.20 -22.96 -13.47
C ALA A 304 -12.18 -23.96 -14.05
N ARG A 305 -12.17 -25.22 -13.55
CA ARG A 305 -11.14 -26.23 -13.87
C ARG A 305 -11.07 -26.65 -15.34
N GLU A 306 -12.20 -26.59 -16.03
CA GLU A 306 -12.32 -27.01 -17.44
C GLU A 306 -12.07 -25.85 -18.43
N GLN A 307 -11.92 -24.63 -17.92
CA GLN A 307 -11.67 -23.46 -18.77
C GLN A 307 -10.19 -23.36 -19.12
N SER A 308 -9.89 -23.04 -20.38
CA SER A 308 -8.52 -22.78 -20.83
C SER A 308 -7.92 -21.53 -20.20
N ASP A 309 -8.75 -20.54 -19.87
CA ASP A 309 -8.39 -19.34 -19.12
C ASP A 309 -9.22 -19.26 -17.83
N PRO A 310 -8.65 -19.63 -16.67
CA PRO A 310 -9.37 -19.61 -15.39
C PRO A 310 -9.38 -18.23 -14.71
N PHE A 311 -8.89 -17.17 -15.37
CA PHE A 311 -8.81 -15.85 -14.75
C PHE A 311 -10.08 -15.04 -14.94
N VAL A 312 -10.61 -14.55 -13.83
CA VAL A 312 -11.66 -13.52 -13.83
C VAL A 312 -10.98 -12.17 -13.73
N ARG A 313 -11.29 -11.29 -14.70
CA ARG A 313 -10.70 -9.95 -14.81
C ARG A 313 -11.81 -8.90 -14.74
N SER A 314 -11.68 -7.98 -13.79
CA SER A 314 -12.58 -6.83 -13.63
C SER A 314 -11.85 -5.53 -13.91
N LEU A 315 -12.53 -4.58 -14.54
CA LEU A 315 -12.01 -3.24 -14.79
C LEU A 315 -11.79 -2.48 -13.49
N ASN A 316 -10.66 -1.79 -13.40
CA ASN A 316 -10.44 -0.78 -12.38
C ASN A 316 -11.21 0.48 -12.79
N ARG A 317 -12.23 0.88 -12.03
CA ARG A 317 -13.06 2.06 -12.39
C ARG A 317 -13.59 2.81 -11.16
N TRP A 318 -13.82 4.10 -11.34
CA TRP A 318 -14.50 4.97 -10.39
C TRP A 318 -15.97 4.59 -10.23
N PHE A 319 -16.48 4.62 -9.00
CA PHE A 319 -17.89 4.42 -8.73
C PHE A 319 -18.66 5.71 -9.00
N LEU A 320 -19.23 5.83 -10.20
CA LEU A 320 -20.03 6.98 -10.61
C LEU A 320 -21.49 6.58 -10.83
N GLU A 321 -22.37 7.31 -10.17
CA GLU A 321 -23.82 7.24 -10.34
C GLU A 321 -24.34 8.62 -10.71
N LYS A 322 -25.27 8.71 -11.65
CA LYS A 322 -25.94 9.98 -11.98
C LYS A 322 -26.77 10.45 -10.78
N ALA A 323 -26.69 11.75 -10.48
CA ALA A 323 -27.60 12.39 -9.53
C ALA A 323 -29.06 12.30 -10.01
N GLU A 324 -29.27 12.45 -11.32
CA GLU A 324 -30.54 12.25 -12.00
C GLU A 324 -30.43 11.03 -12.95
N PRO A 325 -30.87 9.83 -12.52
CA PRO A 325 -30.66 8.58 -13.28
C PRO A 325 -31.22 8.61 -14.71
N GLU A 326 -32.38 9.24 -14.89
CA GLU A 326 -33.11 9.29 -16.17
C GLU A 326 -32.61 10.40 -17.11
N ALA A 327 -31.82 11.35 -16.60
CA ALA A 327 -31.30 12.43 -17.43
C ALA A 327 -30.23 11.90 -18.40
N ALA A 328 -30.33 12.29 -19.68
CA ALA A 328 -29.33 11.93 -20.68
C ALA A 328 -27.91 12.36 -20.24
N LEU A 329 -27.83 13.56 -19.65
CA LEU A 329 -26.62 14.15 -19.11
C LEU A 329 -26.89 14.64 -17.68
N SER A 330 -26.17 14.11 -16.69
CA SER A 330 -26.32 14.46 -15.27
C SER A 330 -24.96 14.62 -14.61
N ARG A 331 -24.87 15.49 -13.59
CA ARG A 331 -23.74 15.44 -12.66
C ARG A 331 -23.73 14.12 -11.90
N PRO A 332 -22.55 13.60 -11.48
CA PRO A 332 -22.51 12.44 -10.61
C PRO A 332 -23.00 12.80 -9.20
N LYS A 333 -23.55 11.82 -8.46
CA LYS A 333 -23.84 11.96 -7.01
C LYS A 333 -22.58 12.33 -6.23
N GLN A 334 -21.45 11.74 -6.61
CA GLN A 334 -20.13 12.01 -6.06
C GLN A 334 -19.14 12.22 -7.22
N PRO A 335 -18.64 13.44 -7.43
CA PRO A 335 -17.63 13.69 -8.45
C PRO A 335 -16.26 13.16 -8.03
N ILE A 336 -15.40 12.94 -9.02
CA ILE A 336 -13.98 12.67 -8.81
C ILE A 336 -13.30 14.00 -8.53
N VAL A 337 -13.07 14.29 -7.25
CA VAL A 337 -12.39 15.52 -6.83
C VAL A 337 -10.88 15.29 -6.81
N LEU A 338 -10.17 16.02 -7.66
CA LEU A 338 -8.70 16.09 -7.69
C LEU A 338 -8.21 17.36 -7.02
N TRP A 339 -7.17 17.27 -6.21
CA TRP A 339 -6.54 18.39 -5.52
C TRP A 339 -5.17 18.66 -6.11
N ILE A 340 -4.93 19.88 -6.58
CA ILE A 340 -3.58 20.32 -6.95
C ILE A 340 -2.84 20.62 -5.66
N GLU A 341 -1.74 19.92 -5.40
CA GLU A 341 -0.93 20.13 -4.21
C GLU A 341 -0.46 21.59 -4.11
N ASN A 342 -0.37 22.13 -2.90
CA ASN A 342 0.10 23.50 -2.67
C ASN A 342 1.60 23.71 -3.01
N THR A 343 2.37 22.64 -3.18
CA THR A 343 3.77 22.70 -3.63
C THR A 343 3.94 22.79 -5.15
N VAL A 344 2.88 22.56 -5.94
CA VAL A 344 2.93 22.73 -7.40
C VAL A 344 3.23 24.21 -7.72
N PRO A 345 4.27 24.52 -8.54
CA PRO A 345 4.59 25.88 -8.93
C PRO A 345 3.38 26.60 -9.51
N LYS A 346 3.18 27.86 -9.11
CA LYS A 346 1.94 28.61 -9.36
C LYS A 346 1.63 28.77 -10.85
N GLU A 347 2.67 28.93 -11.65
CA GLU A 347 2.65 29.00 -13.11
C GLU A 347 2.07 27.75 -13.78
N TYR A 348 2.20 26.57 -13.17
CA TYR A 348 1.72 25.31 -13.74
C TYR A 348 0.33 24.90 -13.24
N ARG A 349 -0.17 25.50 -12.15
CA ARG A 349 -1.47 25.13 -11.54
C ARG A 349 -2.64 25.23 -12.53
N LEU A 350 -2.63 26.22 -13.41
CA LEU A 350 -3.67 26.35 -14.45
C LEU A 350 -3.61 25.19 -15.46
N ALA A 351 -2.41 24.83 -15.93
CA ALA A 351 -2.22 23.73 -16.86
C ALA A 351 -2.63 22.38 -16.24
N PHE A 352 -2.31 22.16 -14.96
CA PHE A 352 -2.76 20.99 -14.20
C PHE A 352 -4.29 20.92 -14.15
N ARG A 353 -4.93 22.05 -13.82
CA ARG A 353 -6.39 22.16 -13.76
C ARG A 353 -7.03 21.84 -15.11
N ASP A 354 -6.58 22.49 -16.17
CA ASP A 354 -7.18 22.35 -17.49
C ASP A 354 -6.96 20.94 -18.05
N GLY A 355 -5.75 20.37 -17.89
CA GLY A 355 -5.44 19.01 -18.32
C GLY A 355 -6.31 17.96 -17.64
N ALA A 356 -6.58 18.10 -16.34
CA ALA A 356 -7.49 17.22 -15.62
C ALA A 356 -8.96 17.42 -16.05
N LEU A 357 -9.42 18.67 -16.19
CA LEU A 357 -10.80 18.96 -16.60
C LEU A 357 -11.11 18.57 -18.05
N MET A 358 -10.11 18.50 -18.94
CA MET A 358 -10.29 18.04 -20.32
C MET A 358 -10.92 16.65 -20.42
N TRP A 359 -10.67 15.77 -19.44
CA TRP A 359 -11.27 14.43 -19.40
C TRP A 359 -12.80 14.44 -19.25
N ASN A 360 -13.40 15.54 -18.76
CA ASN A 360 -14.87 15.65 -18.71
C ASN A 360 -15.51 15.52 -20.10
N GLN A 361 -14.82 15.88 -21.18
CA GLN A 361 -15.34 15.68 -22.54
C GLN A 361 -15.61 14.20 -22.86
N ALA A 362 -14.82 13.28 -22.30
CA ALA A 362 -15.05 11.84 -22.44
C ALA A 362 -16.19 11.36 -21.53
N PHE A 363 -16.27 11.88 -20.30
CA PHE A 363 -17.37 11.57 -19.37
C PHE A 363 -18.73 12.03 -19.88
N GLU A 364 -18.80 13.16 -20.59
CA GLU A 364 -20.03 13.65 -21.22
C GLU A 364 -20.56 12.66 -22.25
N LYS A 365 -19.69 11.94 -22.98
CA LYS A 365 -20.10 10.90 -23.95
C LYS A 365 -20.79 9.71 -23.31
N ILE A 366 -20.54 9.47 -22.02
CA ILE A 366 -21.19 8.42 -21.24
C ILE A 366 -22.25 8.99 -20.27
N GLY A 367 -22.67 10.24 -20.49
CA GLY A 367 -23.80 10.86 -19.81
C GLY A 367 -23.46 11.55 -18.48
N PHE A 368 -22.18 11.75 -18.16
CA PHE A 368 -21.76 12.47 -16.96
C PHE A 368 -21.29 13.89 -17.30
N LYS A 369 -21.95 14.89 -16.72
CA LYS A 369 -21.49 16.28 -16.76
C LYS A 369 -20.61 16.54 -15.55
N ASP A 370 -19.50 17.25 -15.74
CA ASP A 370 -18.60 17.65 -14.63
C ASP A 370 -18.22 16.47 -13.72
N ALA A 371 -17.87 15.31 -14.30
CA ALA A 371 -17.52 14.12 -13.55
C ALA A 371 -16.25 14.30 -12.70
N ILE A 372 -15.29 15.07 -13.23
CA ILE A 372 -14.06 15.47 -12.56
C ILE A 372 -14.19 16.93 -12.12
N GLU A 373 -13.88 17.17 -10.85
CA GLU A 373 -13.68 18.49 -10.28
C GLU A 373 -12.21 18.66 -9.89
N VAL A 374 -11.65 19.85 -10.10
CA VAL A 374 -10.28 20.16 -9.69
C VAL A 374 -10.30 21.30 -8.69
N LYS A 375 -9.65 21.10 -7.55
CA LYS A 375 -9.52 22.05 -6.45
C LYS A 375 -8.05 22.35 -6.21
N GLN A 376 -7.77 23.53 -5.69
CA GLN A 376 -6.44 23.89 -5.21
C GLN A 376 -6.35 23.56 -3.72
N MET A 377 -5.35 22.78 -3.33
CA MET A 377 -5.02 22.60 -1.90
C MET A 377 -4.64 23.96 -1.32
N PRO A 378 -5.26 24.39 -0.21
CA PRO A 378 -4.89 25.62 0.48
C PRO A 378 -3.42 25.60 0.93
N ASP A 379 -2.79 26.78 0.95
CA ASP A 379 -1.39 26.91 1.39
C ASP A 379 -1.26 26.60 2.91
N ASP A 380 -2.34 26.75 3.68
CA ASP A 380 -2.46 26.49 5.12
C ASP A 380 -3.16 25.15 5.47
N ALA A 381 -3.31 24.26 4.49
CA ALA A 381 -3.91 22.95 4.70
C ALA A 381 -3.15 22.13 5.77
N ASP A 382 -3.90 21.48 6.65
CA ASP A 382 -3.39 20.67 7.77
C ASP A 382 -3.35 19.17 7.49
N TRP A 383 -3.66 18.76 6.26
CA TRP A 383 -3.68 17.38 5.80
C TRP A 383 -2.54 17.08 4.82
N ASP A 384 -2.10 15.82 4.80
CA ASP A 384 -1.00 15.38 3.95
C ASP A 384 -1.48 15.05 2.52
N PRO A 385 -0.76 15.46 1.45
CA PRO A 385 -1.07 15.06 0.07
C PRO A 385 -1.24 13.56 -0.19
N ALA A 386 -0.65 12.70 0.66
CA ALA A 386 -0.75 11.25 0.59
C ALA A 386 -1.97 10.67 1.35
N ASP A 387 -2.68 11.48 2.14
CA ASP A 387 -3.91 11.10 2.86
C ASP A 387 -4.96 10.56 1.88
N ILE A 388 -5.45 9.35 2.17
CA ILE A 388 -6.35 8.62 1.26
C ILE A 388 -7.67 9.32 0.97
N ARG A 389 -8.08 10.29 1.80
CA ARG A 389 -9.32 11.05 1.60
C ARG A 389 -9.23 12.01 0.42
N TYR A 390 -8.01 12.31 -0.07
CA TYR A 390 -7.78 13.29 -1.12
C TYR A 390 -7.04 12.66 -2.31
N ASN A 391 -7.59 12.83 -3.51
CA ASN A 391 -6.87 12.49 -4.74
C ASN A 391 -5.95 13.65 -5.13
N THR A 392 -4.69 13.60 -4.73
CA THR A 392 -3.80 14.75 -4.89
C THR A 392 -2.88 14.60 -6.10
N LEU A 393 -2.86 15.61 -6.96
CA LEU A 393 -1.88 15.81 -8.02
C LEU A 393 -0.64 16.43 -7.39
N ARG A 394 0.44 15.65 -7.31
CA ARG A 394 1.65 15.98 -6.57
C ARG A 394 2.77 16.45 -7.50
N TRP A 395 3.61 17.33 -6.97
CA TRP A 395 4.85 17.76 -7.62
C TRP A 395 6.06 17.18 -6.88
N PHE A 396 7.05 16.73 -7.64
CA PHE A 396 8.34 16.33 -7.11
C PHE A 396 9.45 16.91 -7.99
N GLU A 397 10.62 17.09 -7.38
CA GLU A 397 11.84 17.49 -8.06
C GLU A 397 12.80 16.30 -8.05
N ALA A 398 13.48 16.08 -9.18
CA ALA A 398 14.46 15.03 -9.34
C ALA A 398 15.57 15.48 -10.29
N VAL A 399 16.78 14.92 -10.13
CA VAL A 399 17.90 15.18 -11.04
C VAL A 399 17.85 14.29 -12.28
N ASP A 400 17.17 13.15 -12.19
CA ASP A 400 17.11 12.10 -13.21
C ASP A 400 15.67 11.66 -13.56
N GLY A 401 14.66 12.38 -13.07
CA GLY A 401 13.25 11.99 -13.15
C GLY A 401 12.36 13.06 -13.78
N ASP A 402 11.97 12.86 -15.04
CA ASP A 402 11.06 13.75 -15.78
C ASP A 402 9.84 12.96 -16.30
N PHE A 403 8.90 12.63 -15.40
CA PHE A 403 7.74 11.81 -15.77
C PHE A 403 6.49 12.16 -14.95
N ALA A 404 5.35 11.66 -15.43
CA ALA A 404 4.10 11.63 -14.68
C ALA A 404 3.74 10.17 -14.35
N LEU A 405 3.34 9.92 -13.10
CA LEU A 405 2.78 8.65 -12.66
C LEU A 405 1.36 8.89 -12.12
N GLY A 406 0.48 7.95 -12.44
CA GLY A 406 -0.88 7.90 -11.90
C GLY A 406 -1.15 6.55 -11.27
N PRO A 407 -0.52 6.22 -10.12
CA PRO A 407 -0.92 5.05 -9.37
C PRO A 407 -2.38 5.20 -8.96
N SER A 408 -3.12 4.10 -8.96
CA SER A 408 -4.54 4.10 -8.60
C SER A 408 -4.74 3.18 -7.42
N ARG A 409 -5.40 3.68 -6.36
CA ARG A 409 -5.82 2.87 -5.22
C ARG A 409 -7.13 2.18 -5.58
N VAL A 410 -7.06 0.86 -5.62
CA VAL A 410 -8.15 0.02 -6.12
C VAL A 410 -8.53 -1.00 -5.06
N ASN A 411 -9.82 -1.26 -4.94
CA ASN A 411 -10.31 -2.31 -4.07
C ASN A 411 -9.98 -3.65 -4.76
N PRO A 412 -9.07 -4.47 -4.20
CA PRO A 412 -8.57 -5.66 -4.87
C PRO A 412 -9.63 -6.77 -4.98
N PHE A 413 -10.79 -6.61 -4.35
CA PHE A 413 -11.87 -7.58 -4.43
C PHE A 413 -12.79 -7.34 -5.63
N ASN A 414 -13.04 -6.08 -5.99
CA ASN A 414 -14.08 -5.72 -6.97
C ASN A 414 -13.60 -4.78 -8.08
N GLY A 415 -12.39 -4.23 -8.02
CA GLY A 415 -11.87 -3.28 -9.00
C GLY A 415 -12.41 -1.85 -8.84
N GLN A 416 -13.06 -1.51 -7.73
CA GLN A 416 -13.47 -0.12 -7.49
C GLN A 416 -12.23 0.75 -7.23
N SER A 417 -12.03 1.80 -8.04
CA SER A 417 -11.09 2.88 -7.74
C SER A 417 -11.68 3.82 -6.70
N PHE A 418 -10.86 4.21 -5.72
CA PHE A 418 -11.27 5.15 -4.67
C PHE A 418 -10.16 6.15 -4.27
N GLY A 419 -8.98 6.06 -4.88
CA GLY A 419 -7.86 6.94 -4.59
C GLY A 419 -6.87 7.00 -5.75
N TRP A 420 -6.02 8.03 -5.74
CA TRP A 420 -4.76 8.09 -6.50
C TRP A 420 -3.56 8.07 -5.55
#